data_AF-A0A0N4XR15-F1
#
_entry.id   AF-A0A0N4XR15-F1
#
_cell.length_a   1.000
_cell.length_b   1.000
_cell.length_c   1.000
_cell.angle_alpha   90.00
_cell.angle_beta   90.00
_cell.angle_gamma   90.00
#
_symmetry.space_group_name_H-M   'P 1'
#
loop_
_entity.id
_entity.type
_entity.pdbx_description
1 polymer ?
#
loop_
_entity_poly.entity_id
_entity_poly.type
_entity_poly.pdbx_seq_one_letter_code
_entity_poly.pdbx_strand_id
1 'polypeptide(L)'
;MTKERLCCGLNIFEMFLRRIRQMLGDDPIFTGGYPANGVMWVDECVEFHRVWSALQFFICQPRVSDEDRLVEELFGDSLQWGGITIICLLNQQRRFE
;
A
#
# COMPACT_ATOMS: atom_id res chain seq x y z
N MET A 1 -11.04 -27.30 -27.38
CA MET A 1 -10.63 -26.44 -26.24
C MET A 1 -11.71 -26.38 -25.17
N THR A 2 -11.98 -27.47 -24.43
CA THR A 2 -13.11 -27.53 -23.48
C THR A 2 -12.77 -28.07 -22.09
N LYS A 3 -11.48 -28.35 -21.78
CA LYS A 3 -11.08 -28.95 -20.50
C LYS A 3 -10.20 -28.08 -19.60
N GLU A 4 -9.52 -27.07 -20.13
CA GLU A 4 -8.67 -26.19 -19.32
C GLU A 4 -9.43 -24.90 -19.02
N ARG A 5 -9.75 -24.68 -17.74
CA ARG A 5 -10.36 -23.45 -17.24
C ARG A 5 -9.42 -22.84 -16.21
N LEU A 6 -9.30 -21.51 -16.19
CA LEU A 6 -8.49 -20.77 -15.22
C LEU A 6 -8.86 -21.09 -13.75
N CYS A 7 -10.12 -21.44 -13.50
CA CYS A 7 -10.61 -21.86 -12.19
C CYS A 7 -10.01 -23.18 -11.68
N CYS A 8 -9.27 -23.94 -12.51
CA CYS A 8 -8.71 -25.25 -12.17
C CYS A 8 -7.32 -25.18 -11.50
N GLY A 9 -6.90 -24.02 -10.98
CA GLY A 9 -5.64 -23.89 -10.21
C GLY A 9 -4.77 -22.69 -10.57
N LEU A 10 -5.24 -21.75 -11.39
CA LEU A 10 -4.51 -20.52 -11.73
C LEU A 10 -5.10 -19.33 -10.98
N ASN A 11 -4.33 -18.77 -10.03
CA ASN A 11 -4.69 -17.56 -9.31
C ASN A 11 -4.06 -16.33 -9.99
N ILE A 12 -4.79 -15.72 -10.91
CA ILE A 12 -4.33 -14.52 -11.65
C ILE A 12 -4.05 -13.36 -10.71
N PHE A 13 -4.86 -13.20 -9.65
CA PHE A 13 -4.70 -12.11 -8.70
C PHE A 13 -3.38 -12.21 -7.93
N GLU A 14 -3.04 -13.41 -7.45
CA GLU A 14 -1.75 -13.65 -6.79
C GLU A 14 -0.57 -13.43 -7.74
N MET A 15 -0.68 -13.87 -9.01
CA MET A 15 0.36 -13.60 -10.01
C MET A 15 0.55 -12.10 -10.25
N PHE A 16 -0.54 -11.34 -10.29
CA PHE A 16 -0.50 -9.89 -10.45
C PHE A 16 0.14 -9.19 -9.25
N LEU A 17 -0.29 -9.53 -8.02
CA LEU A 17 0.29 -9.00 -6.79
C LEU A 17 1.78 -9.34 -6.67
N ARG A 18 2.18 -10.55 -7.03
CA ARG A 18 3.59 -10.96 -7.06
C ARG A 18 4.39 -10.11 -8.04
N ARG A 19 3.83 -9.77 -9.20
CA ARG A 19 4.49 -8.90 -10.18
C ARG A 19 4.66 -7.47 -9.64
N ILE A 20 3.64 -6.92 -8.97
CA ILE A 20 3.74 -5.62 -8.31
C ILE A 20 4.82 -5.63 -7.23
N ARG A 21 4.85 -6.66 -6.38
CA ARG A 21 5.88 -6.81 -5.34
C ARG A 21 7.29 -6.81 -5.92
N GLN A 22 7.51 -7.45 -7.07
CA GLN A 22 8.80 -7.41 -7.75
C GLN A 22 9.18 -5.99 -8.16
N MET A 23 8.26 -5.26 -8.80
CA MET A 23 8.51 -3.86 -9.21
C MET A 23 8.81 -2.94 -8.02
N LEU A 24 8.14 -3.15 -6.88
CA LEU A 24 8.40 -2.38 -5.65
C LEU A 24 9.74 -2.76 -4.99
N GLY A 25 10.17 -4.02 -5.10
CA GLY A 25 11.41 -4.50 -4.51
C GLY A 25 12.68 -4.09 -5.27
N ASP A 26 12.54 -3.59 -6.50
CA ASP A 26 13.66 -3.13 -7.32
C ASP A 26 14.19 -1.76 -6.86
N ASP A 27 13.45 -1.02 -6.03
CA ASP A 27 13.83 0.30 -5.52
C ASP A 27 13.81 0.34 -3.98
N PRO A 28 14.96 0.59 -3.31
CA PRO A 28 15.02 0.66 -1.85
C PRO A 28 14.25 1.84 -1.25
N ILE A 29 13.79 2.82 -2.04
CA ILE A 29 13.02 3.97 -1.55
C ILE A 29 11.76 3.56 -0.78
N PHE A 30 11.18 2.39 -1.10
CA PHE A 30 9.95 1.89 -0.48
C PHE A 30 10.17 1.26 0.90
N THR A 31 11.38 0.75 1.17
CA THR A 31 11.72 0.01 2.41
C THR A 31 12.75 0.74 3.28
N GLY A 32 13.41 1.75 2.73
CA GLY A 32 14.54 2.42 3.37
C GLY A 32 15.77 1.53 3.44
N GLY A 33 16.74 1.98 4.26
CA GLY A 33 17.97 1.24 4.55
C GLY A 33 17.82 0.28 5.73
N TYR A 34 18.95 -0.01 6.39
CA TYR A 34 18.98 -0.87 7.57
C TYR A 34 18.73 -0.07 8.87
N PRO A 35 17.81 -0.52 9.76
CA PRO A 35 17.47 0.20 10.98
C PRO A 35 18.63 0.24 11.97
N ALA A 36 18.83 1.38 12.62
CA ALA A 36 19.96 1.61 13.54
C ALA A 36 19.96 0.65 14.75
N ASN A 37 18.78 0.22 15.19
CA ASN A 37 18.61 -0.74 16.29
C ASN A 37 18.71 -2.22 15.85
N GLY A 38 18.89 -2.49 14.55
CA GLY A 38 18.95 -3.84 13.98
C GLY A 38 17.64 -4.61 13.95
N VAL A 39 16.52 -3.99 14.33
CA VAL A 39 15.19 -4.62 14.40
C VAL A 39 14.21 -3.96 13.43
N MET A 40 13.89 -2.68 13.63
CA MET A 40 12.94 -1.93 12.79
C MET A 40 13.05 -0.42 13.00
N TRP A 41 12.59 0.36 12.02
CA TRP A 41 12.44 1.81 12.12
C TRP A 41 11.29 2.18 13.07
N VAL A 42 11.55 3.10 14.00
CA VAL A 42 10.55 3.50 15.03
C VAL A 42 10.24 4.99 14.94
N ASP A 43 11.26 5.83 14.83
CA ASP A 43 11.08 7.28 14.74
C ASP A 43 11.32 7.79 13.32
N GLU A 44 12.06 7.04 12.52
CA GLU A 44 12.46 7.40 11.17
C GLU A 44 11.33 7.22 10.17
N CYS A 45 11.13 8.24 9.33
CA CYS A 45 10.13 8.26 8.25
C CYS A 45 10.74 7.79 6.92
N VAL A 46 11.29 6.58 6.88
CA VAL A 46 12.04 6.05 5.72
C VAL A 46 11.37 4.86 5.02
N GLU A 47 10.19 4.44 5.49
CA GLU A 47 9.40 3.37 4.88
C GLU A 47 8.13 3.93 4.24
N PHE A 48 7.61 3.28 3.19
CA PHE A 48 6.40 3.72 2.49
C PHE A 48 5.20 3.93 3.43
N HIS A 49 4.99 3.03 4.41
CA HIS A 49 3.87 3.17 5.34
C HIS A 49 3.87 4.49 6.11
N ARG A 50 5.03 5.14 6.32
CA ARG A 50 5.13 6.46 6.96
C ARG A 50 4.59 7.57 6.07
N VAL A 51 4.90 7.49 4.77
CA VAL A 51 4.32 8.40 3.77
C VAL A 51 2.81 8.19 3.71
N TRP A 52 2.36 6.93 3.78
CA TRP A 52 0.93 6.62 3.81
C TRP A 52 0.24 7.15 5.07
N SER A 53 0.85 7.03 6.27
CA SER A 53 0.33 7.66 7.50
C SER A 53 0.15 9.17 7.35
N ALA A 54 1.12 9.85 6.72
CA ALA A 54 1.03 11.28 6.47
C ALA A 54 -0.09 11.62 5.47
N LEU A 55 -0.25 10.85 4.39
CA LEU A 55 -1.37 11.02 3.46
C LEU A 55 -2.71 10.76 4.16
N GLN A 56 -2.82 9.68 4.92
CA GLN A 56 -4.03 9.33 5.66
C GLN A 56 -4.42 10.42 6.66
N PHE A 57 -3.45 11.10 7.29
CA PHE A 57 -3.73 12.27 8.13
C PHE A 57 -4.48 13.38 7.38
N PHE A 58 -4.12 13.65 6.12
CA PHE A 58 -4.82 14.63 5.28
C PHE A 58 -6.16 14.11 4.77
N ILE A 59 -6.21 12.83 4.37
CA ILE A 59 -7.44 12.18 3.89
C ILE A 59 -8.53 12.22 4.97
N CYS A 60 -8.16 11.98 6.23
CA CYS A 60 -9.08 11.97 7.36
C CYS A 60 -9.42 13.37 7.91
N GLN A 61 -8.97 14.46 7.28
CA GLN A 61 -9.38 15.79 7.71
C GLN A 61 -10.88 16.00 7.44
N PRO A 62 -11.60 16.64 8.37
CA PRO A 62 -12.99 16.99 8.14
C PRO A 62 -13.09 18.05 7.04
N ARG A 63 -14.28 18.17 6.42
CA ARG A 63 -14.58 19.27 5.50
C ARG A 63 -14.40 20.60 6.22
N VAL A 64 -13.75 21.56 5.55
CA VAL A 64 -13.59 22.93 6.07
C VAL A 64 -14.73 23.82 5.56
N SER A 65 -15.21 23.55 4.35
CA SER A 65 -16.34 24.21 3.70
C SER A 65 -17.33 23.19 3.12
N ASP A 66 -18.58 23.60 2.94
CA ASP A 66 -19.62 22.79 2.27
C ASP A 66 -19.31 22.54 0.78
N GLU A 67 -18.44 23.36 0.18
CA GLU A 67 -17.96 23.19 -1.19
C GLU A 67 -16.83 22.15 -1.32
N ASP A 68 -16.19 21.77 -0.22
CA ASP A 68 -15.09 20.81 -0.22
C ASP A 68 -15.60 19.39 -0.45
N ARG A 69 -14.97 18.69 -1.40
CA ARG A 69 -15.21 17.26 -1.63
C ARG A 69 -14.25 16.42 -0.81
N LEU A 70 -14.79 15.40 -0.16
CA LEU A 70 -14.02 14.37 0.52
C LEU A 70 -13.24 13.53 -0.50
N VAL A 71 -12.15 12.95 -0.03
CA VAL A 71 -11.31 12.07 -0.84
C VAL A 71 -12.09 10.86 -1.33
N GLU A 72 -13.00 10.34 -0.51
CA GLU A 72 -13.89 9.22 -0.83
C GLU A 72 -14.87 9.58 -1.96
N GLU A 73 -15.30 10.84 -2.06
CA GLU A 73 -16.18 11.31 -3.14
C GLU A 73 -15.41 11.46 -4.47
N LEU A 74 -14.10 11.68 -4.41
CA LEU A 74 -13.24 11.86 -5.57
C LEU A 74 -12.69 10.53 -6.10
N PHE A 75 -12.28 9.64 -5.20
CA PHE A 75 -11.51 8.45 -5.53
C PHE A 75 -12.18 7.14 -5.10
N GLY A 76 -13.26 7.19 -4.34
CA GLY A 76 -13.87 6.03 -3.69
C GLY A 76 -12.85 5.26 -2.86
N ASP A 77 -12.98 3.93 -2.86
CA ASP A 77 -12.08 3.06 -2.10
C ASP A 77 -10.74 2.82 -2.79
N SER A 78 -10.60 3.23 -4.06
CA SER A 78 -9.44 2.86 -4.88
C SER A 78 -8.12 3.41 -4.33
N LEU A 79 -8.15 4.61 -3.74
CA LEU A 79 -6.98 5.21 -3.12
C LEU A 79 -6.53 4.37 -1.91
N GLN A 80 -7.46 3.95 -1.06
CA GLN A 80 -7.20 3.08 0.09
C GLN A 80 -6.69 1.71 -0.35
N TRP A 81 -7.35 1.08 -1.32
CA TRP A 81 -6.88 -0.18 -1.91
C TRP A 81 -5.45 -0.06 -2.45
N GLY A 82 -5.12 1.04 -3.13
CA GLY A 82 -3.78 1.31 -3.64
C GLY A 82 -2.73 1.36 -2.52
N GLY A 83 -2.95 2.23 -1.53
CA GLY A 83 -2.02 2.41 -0.41
C GLY A 83 -1.83 1.16 0.42
N ILE A 84 -2.92 0.52 0.83
CA ILE A 84 -2.90 -0.69 1.66
C ILE A 84 -2.27 -1.86 0.90
N THR A 85 -2.53 -1.99 -0.42
CA THR A 85 -1.89 -3.03 -1.24
C THR A 85 -0.37 -2.88 -1.21
N ILE A 86 0.16 -1.66 -1.39
CA ILE A 86 1.61 -1.43 -1.34
C ILE A 86 2.18 -1.77 0.04
N ILE A 87 1.53 -1.33 1.13
CA ILE A 87 1.94 -1.66 2.51
C ILE A 87 2.02 -3.18 2.73
N CYS A 88 0.99 -3.92 2.31
CA CYS A 88 0.94 -5.36 2.44
C CYS A 88 2.02 -6.07 1.59
N LEU A 89 2.25 -5.63 0.35
CA LEU A 89 3.27 -6.24 -0.52
C LEU A 89 4.71 -5.98 -0.03
N LEU A 90 4.93 -4.85 0.65
CA LEU A 90 6.19 -4.50 1.31
C LEU A 90 6.34 -5.12 2.71
N ASN A 91 5.32 -5.84 3.21
CA ASN A 91 5.27 -6.43 4.54
C ASN A 91 5.47 -5.39 5.68
N GLN A 92 4.84 -4.23 5.51
CA GLN A 92 4.88 -3.10 6.45
C GLN A 92 3.63 -2.98 7.34
N GLN A 93 2.58 -3.76 7.09
CA GLN A 93 1.27 -3.65 7.74
C GLN A 93 1.32 -3.70 9.28
N ARG A 94 2.14 -4.57 9.87
CA ARG A 94 2.27 -4.67 11.33
C ARG A 94 2.99 -3.49 11.97
N ARG A 95 3.79 -2.74 11.20
CA ARG A 95 4.48 -1.52 11.67
C ARG A 95 3.62 -0.28 11.44
N PHE A 96 2.61 -0.41 10.59
CA PHE A 96 1.68 0.64 10.24
C PHE A 96 0.48 0.71 11.21
N GLU A 97 -0.02 -0.45 11.65
CA GLU A 97 -1.02 -0.59 12.73
C GLU A 97 -0.56 0.05 14.05
#